data_AF-A0A6I2L1K8-F1
#
_entry.id   AF-A0A6I2L1K8-F1
#
_cell.length_a   1.000
_cell.length_b   1.000
_cell.length_c   1.000
_cell.angle_alpha   90.00
_cell.angle_beta   90.00
_cell.angle_gamma   90.00
#
_symmetry.space_group_name_H-M   'P 1'
#
loop_
_entity.id
_entity.type
_entity.pdbx_description
1 polymer ?
#
loop_
_entity_poly.entity_id
_entity_poly.type
_entity_poly.pdbx_seq_one_letter_code
_entity_poly.pdbx_strand_id
1 'polypeptide(L)'
;MKNKYTLISFLALLISFSGCVGYDLSWKPIEGAGPYLSEGVFAKAFQKCEQRLMDGAPQCRIAFEDEFGNKQEVFHDLVSELDRLVLKIPESNTWGRTRSVPVEVKVPYKLFLVTISPIIIIAVPAPQLKTEACWSDAPRGQCLRSYTAYNNGYSLSNSIPIVDGSVWLSPATTKSVHPIPSGVDEYAFPLDGIDAKLIQEDGIWKFFRKRHERH
;
A
#
# COMPACT_ATOMS: atom_id res chain seq x y z
N MET A 1 -26.66 66.82 -38.52
CA MET A 1 -27.21 65.48 -38.83
C MET A 1 -26.29 64.77 -39.81
N LYS A 2 -25.50 63.81 -39.33
CA LYS A 2 -25.02 62.64 -40.09
C LYS A 2 -24.32 61.70 -39.10
N ASN A 3 -24.84 60.47 -39.05
CA ASN A 3 -24.42 59.31 -38.26
C ASN A 3 -22.92 59.04 -38.30
N LYS A 4 -22.40 58.42 -37.22
CA LYS A 4 -21.66 57.15 -37.26
C LYS A 4 -21.38 56.63 -35.85
N TYR A 5 -22.41 56.03 -35.24
CA TYR A 5 -22.25 55.01 -34.20
C TYR A 5 -21.85 53.71 -34.90
N THR A 6 -20.56 53.47 -35.14
CA THR A 6 -20.10 52.16 -35.63
C THR A 6 -18.61 51.96 -35.41
N LEU A 7 -18.17 51.79 -34.16
CA LEU A 7 -16.86 51.19 -33.89
C LEU A 7 -16.78 50.63 -32.46
N ILE A 8 -17.81 49.89 -32.05
CA ILE A 8 -17.80 49.08 -30.82
C ILE A 8 -18.34 47.70 -31.20
N SER A 9 -17.57 46.89 -31.95
CA SER A 9 -17.94 45.48 -32.22
C SER A 9 -16.81 44.63 -32.82
N PHE A 10 -15.53 44.99 -32.68
CA PHE A 10 -14.42 44.15 -33.20
C PHE A 10 -13.25 43.97 -32.21
N LEU A 11 -13.50 44.12 -30.91
CA LEU A 11 -12.50 43.84 -29.87
C LEU A 11 -13.07 43.04 -28.69
N ALA A 12 -14.04 42.17 -28.97
CA ALA A 12 -14.68 41.31 -27.97
C ALA A 12 -14.84 39.87 -28.49
N LEU A 13 -13.85 39.37 -29.24
CA LEU A 13 -13.92 38.03 -29.82
C LEU A 13 -12.56 37.31 -29.85
N LEU A 14 -11.73 37.45 -28.81
CA LEU A 14 -10.49 36.67 -28.66
C LEU A 14 -10.10 36.33 -27.20
N ILE A 15 -11.02 36.37 -26.23
CA ILE A 15 -10.72 36.00 -24.81
C ILE A 15 -11.68 34.93 -24.30
N SER A 16 -12.02 33.94 -25.13
CA SER A 16 -12.98 32.90 -24.75
C SER A 16 -12.63 31.49 -25.21
N PHE A 17 -11.34 31.14 -25.31
CA PHE A 17 -10.93 29.73 -25.50
C PHE A 17 -9.61 29.38 -24.79
N SER A 18 -9.31 30.00 -23.65
CA SER A 18 -8.39 29.40 -22.67
C SER A 18 -9.20 28.61 -21.65
N GLY A 19 -9.99 27.65 -22.14
CA GLY A 19 -10.34 26.48 -21.35
C GLY A 19 -9.06 25.66 -21.19
N CYS A 20 -8.13 26.12 -20.35
CA CYS A 20 -7.11 25.26 -19.82
C CYS A 20 -7.87 24.16 -19.10
N VAL A 21 -8.00 22.99 -19.72
CA VAL A 21 -8.28 21.74 -19.02
C VAL A 21 -7.07 21.58 -18.10
N GLY A 22 -7.14 22.20 -16.93
CA GLY A 22 -6.08 22.16 -15.95
C GLY A 22 -6.01 20.73 -15.46
N TYR A 23 -5.05 19.97 -15.98
CA TYR A 23 -4.73 18.66 -15.45
C TYR A 23 -4.31 18.86 -14.00
N ASP A 24 -5.18 18.47 -13.07
CA ASP A 24 -4.84 18.52 -11.65
C ASP A 24 -3.95 17.33 -11.32
N LEU A 25 -2.65 17.54 -11.46
CA LEU A 25 -1.60 16.56 -11.22
C LEU A 25 -1.21 16.48 -9.72
N SER A 26 -2.00 17.05 -8.82
CA SER A 26 -1.73 17.03 -7.39
C SER A 26 -2.33 15.81 -6.69
N TRP A 27 -1.75 15.44 -5.56
CA TRP A 27 -2.30 14.39 -4.69
C TRP A 27 -3.46 14.96 -3.88
N LYS A 28 -4.64 14.35 -4.03
CA LYS A 28 -5.83 14.70 -3.25
C LYS A 28 -6.14 13.64 -2.21
N PRO A 29 -6.46 14.02 -0.96
CA PRO A 29 -6.88 13.05 0.04
C PRO A 29 -8.18 12.38 -0.38
N ILE A 30 -8.31 11.09 -0.10
CA ILE A 30 -9.53 10.31 -0.34
C ILE A 30 -9.94 9.58 0.94
N GLU A 31 -11.21 9.18 1.02
CA GLU A 31 -11.71 8.38 2.14
C GLU A 31 -11.07 6.99 2.15
N GLY A 32 -10.73 6.52 3.35
CA GLY A 32 -10.07 5.24 3.58
C GLY A 32 -8.85 5.38 4.47
N ALA A 33 -8.52 4.29 5.16
CA ALA A 33 -7.31 4.17 5.95
C ALA A 33 -6.36 3.18 5.28
N GLY A 34 -5.09 3.57 5.17
CA GLY A 34 -4.00 2.71 4.76
C GLY A 34 -3.43 1.89 5.93
N PRO A 35 -2.19 1.39 5.79
CA PRO A 35 -1.50 0.62 6.82
C PRO A 35 -1.34 1.40 8.15
N TYR A 36 -1.19 0.67 9.25
CA TYR A 36 -0.98 1.26 10.57
C TYR A 36 0.38 1.97 10.63
N LEU A 37 0.43 3.11 11.33
CA LEU A 37 1.67 3.89 11.53
C LEU A 37 2.14 3.87 12.98
N SER A 38 1.27 4.21 13.93
CA SER A 38 1.55 4.24 15.38
C SER A 38 0.27 4.52 16.17
N GLU A 39 0.14 4.02 17.40
CA GLU A 39 -0.90 4.39 18.39
C GLU A 39 -2.31 4.71 17.84
N GLY A 40 -2.84 3.87 16.94
CA GLY A 40 -4.18 4.04 16.36
C GLY A 40 -4.26 5.01 15.18
N VAL A 41 -3.12 5.54 14.74
CA VAL A 41 -2.94 6.30 13.50
C VAL A 41 -2.71 5.33 12.35
N PHE A 42 -3.44 5.56 11.26
CA PHE A 42 -3.30 4.86 10.00
C PHE A 42 -2.84 5.84 8.91
N ALA A 43 -2.13 5.34 7.93
CA ALA A 43 -1.68 6.12 6.78
C ALA A 43 -2.88 6.70 6.02
N LYS A 44 -2.82 7.98 5.68
CA LYS A 44 -3.85 8.61 4.85
C LYS A 44 -3.70 8.16 3.41
N ALA A 45 -4.82 7.92 2.74
CA ALA A 45 -4.85 7.59 1.32
C ALA A 45 -5.01 8.85 0.47
N PHE A 46 -4.27 8.89 -0.64
CA PHE A 46 -4.31 9.97 -1.62
C PHE A 46 -4.53 9.40 -3.01
N GLN A 47 -5.17 10.18 -3.87
CA GLN A 47 -5.39 9.88 -5.27
C GLN A 47 -4.82 10.99 -6.15
N LYS A 48 -4.22 10.60 -7.27
CA LYS A 48 -3.80 11.49 -8.34
C LYS A 48 -4.31 10.94 -9.66
N CYS A 49 -5.12 11.70 -10.39
CA CYS A 49 -5.71 11.25 -11.65
C CYS A 49 -5.14 12.02 -12.83
N GLU A 50 -4.74 11.28 -13.85
CA GLU A 50 -4.28 11.81 -15.12
C GLU A 50 -5.31 11.46 -16.19
N GLN A 51 -5.77 12.44 -16.95
CA GLN A 51 -6.72 12.20 -18.00
C GLN A 51 -6.00 11.56 -19.18
N ARG A 52 -6.41 10.36 -19.58
CA ARG A 52 -5.84 9.71 -20.76
C ARG A 52 -6.34 10.42 -22.00
N LEU A 53 -5.41 10.87 -22.85
CA LEU A 53 -5.70 11.59 -24.08
C LEU A 53 -6.46 10.76 -25.13
N MET A 54 -6.46 9.42 -25.02
CA MET A 54 -6.95 8.51 -26.06
C MET A 54 -8.40 8.03 -25.86
N ASP A 55 -8.85 7.84 -24.61
CA ASP A 55 -10.20 7.32 -24.29
C ASP A 55 -10.99 8.23 -23.33
N GLY A 56 -10.38 9.32 -22.85
CA GLY A 56 -11.00 10.29 -21.94
C GLY A 56 -11.23 9.77 -20.51
N ALA A 57 -10.90 8.50 -20.23
CA ALA A 57 -11.04 7.93 -18.91
C ALA A 57 -9.86 8.38 -18.02
N PRO A 58 -10.11 8.91 -16.80
CA PRO A 58 -9.03 9.27 -15.89
C PRO A 58 -8.32 8.01 -15.40
N GLN A 59 -7.01 7.94 -15.59
CA GLN A 59 -6.16 6.94 -14.93
C GLN A 59 -5.75 7.49 -13.57
N CYS A 60 -6.26 6.88 -12.50
CA CYS A 60 -5.97 7.31 -11.14
C CYS A 60 -4.93 6.41 -10.49
N ARG A 61 -3.94 7.03 -9.86
CA ARG A 61 -2.95 6.42 -9.00
C ARG A 61 -3.31 6.66 -7.55
N ILE A 62 -2.93 5.73 -6.68
CA ILE A 62 -3.17 5.80 -5.24
C ILE A 62 -1.83 5.84 -4.52
N ALA A 63 -1.74 6.63 -3.45
CA ALA A 63 -0.59 6.66 -2.57
C ALA A 63 -1.00 6.63 -1.09
N PHE A 64 -0.13 6.10 -0.25
CA PHE A 64 -0.22 6.26 1.21
C PHE A 64 0.78 7.29 1.69
N GLU A 65 0.36 8.10 2.65
CA GLU A 65 1.25 9.04 3.37
C GLU A 65 1.95 8.33 4.54
N ASP A 66 3.28 8.36 4.54
CA ASP A 66 4.09 7.84 5.65
C ASP A 66 4.15 8.82 6.85
N GLU A 67 4.84 8.43 7.92
CA GLU A 67 4.92 9.27 9.14
C GLU A 67 5.68 10.59 8.95
N PHE A 68 6.47 10.70 7.87
CA PHE A 68 7.24 11.88 7.51
C PHE A 68 6.48 12.78 6.52
N GLY A 69 5.32 12.34 6.02
CA GLY A 69 4.48 13.08 5.07
C GLY A 69 4.75 12.73 3.60
N ASN A 70 5.64 11.79 3.32
CA ASN A 70 5.94 11.38 1.95
C ASN A 70 4.81 10.52 1.39
N LYS A 71 4.53 10.68 0.10
CA LYS A 71 3.53 9.87 -0.62
C LYS A 71 4.24 8.69 -1.27
N GLN A 72 3.91 7.48 -0.83
CA GLN A 72 4.39 6.24 -1.45
C GLN A 72 3.31 5.73 -2.40
N GLU A 73 3.58 5.70 -3.71
CA GLU A 73 2.62 5.20 -4.68
C GLU A 73 2.39 3.69 -4.46
N VAL A 74 1.13 3.28 -4.31
CA VAL A 74 0.76 1.93 -3.87
C VAL A 74 1.30 0.85 -4.81
N PHE A 75 1.00 0.98 -6.11
CA PHE A 75 1.28 -0.10 -7.06
C PHE A 75 2.71 -0.09 -7.60
N HIS A 76 3.28 1.10 -7.80
CA HIS A 76 4.60 1.26 -8.37
C HIS A 76 5.71 1.18 -7.32
N ASP A 77 5.57 1.88 -6.20
CA ASP A 77 6.62 1.99 -5.20
C ASP A 77 6.44 0.94 -4.11
N LEU A 78 5.29 0.95 -3.44
CA LEU A 78 5.05 0.12 -2.26
C LEU A 78 4.98 -1.37 -2.63
N VAL A 79 4.02 -1.79 -3.47
CA VAL A 79 3.84 -3.21 -3.84
C VAL A 79 5.10 -3.80 -4.46
N SER A 80 5.83 -3.04 -5.29
CA SER A 80 7.11 -3.51 -5.85
C SER A 80 8.14 -3.82 -4.77
N GLU A 81 8.25 -2.97 -3.75
CA GLU A 81 9.13 -3.21 -2.61
C GLU A 81 8.66 -4.38 -1.74
N LEU A 82 7.36 -4.50 -1.50
CA LEU A 82 6.79 -5.63 -0.76
C LEU A 82 7.08 -6.96 -1.46
N ASP A 83 6.89 -7.01 -2.77
CA ASP A 83 7.18 -8.18 -3.61
C ASP A 83 8.66 -8.55 -3.55
N ARG A 84 9.55 -7.55 -3.60
CA ARG A 84 10.99 -7.74 -3.46
C ARG A 84 11.37 -8.32 -2.10
N LEU A 85 10.69 -7.92 -1.02
CA LEU A 85 10.94 -8.42 0.32
C LEU A 85 10.49 -9.88 0.47
N VAL A 86 9.28 -10.22 0.03
CA VAL A 86 8.76 -11.59 0.20
C VAL A 86 9.49 -12.62 -0.65
N LEU A 87 10.13 -12.20 -1.75
CA LEU A 87 11.06 -13.04 -2.52
C LEU A 87 12.33 -13.45 -1.75
N LYS A 88 12.56 -12.88 -0.56
CA LYS A 88 13.65 -13.31 0.32
C LYS A 88 13.27 -14.50 1.20
N ILE A 89 11.99 -14.87 1.25
CA ILE A 89 11.55 -16.10 1.93
C ILE A 89 12.09 -17.30 1.15
N PRO A 90 12.80 -18.25 1.78
CA PRO A 90 13.47 -19.34 1.08
C PRO A 90 12.55 -20.14 0.13
N GLU A 91 11.30 -20.37 0.52
CA GLU A 91 10.32 -21.13 -0.26
C GLU A 91 9.68 -20.34 -1.41
N SER A 92 9.96 -19.03 -1.52
CA SER A 92 9.31 -18.13 -2.48
C SER A 92 9.62 -18.43 -3.95
N ASN A 93 10.73 -19.13 -4.21
CA ASN A 93 11.09 -19.61 -5.54
C ASN A 93 10.06 -20.59 -6.13
N THR A 94 9.29 -21.27 -5.28
CA THR A 94 8.24 -22.21 -5.68
C THR A 94 6.87 -21.56 -5.83
N TRP A 95 6.70 -20.30 -5.39
CA TRP A 95 5.43 -19.61 -5.47
C TRP A 95 5.09 -19.38 -6.94
N GLY A 96 3.91 -19.88 -7.36
CA GLY A 96 3.56 -20.13 -8.76
C GLY A 96 4.05 -19.06 -9.75
N ARG A 97 4.88 -19.49 -10.71
CA ARG A 97 5.25 -18.69 -11.88
C ARG A 97 4.71 -19.33 -13.15
N THR A 98 3.77 -18.60 -13.78
CA THR A 98 3.37 -18.62 -15.20
C THR A 98 2.33 -19.65 -15.71
N ARG A 99 1.21 -19.06 -16.17
CA ARG A 99 0.42 -19.17 -17.42
C ARG A 99 0.30 -20.48 -18.25
N SER A 100 0.95 -21.60 -17.95
CA SER A 100 0.94 -22.75 -18.89
C SER A 100 0.91 -24.16 -18.30
N VAL A 101 0.79 -24.35 -16.99
CA VAL A 101 0.67 -25.70 -16.39
C VAL A 101 -0.29 -25.66 -15.19
N PRO A 102 -1.21 -26.63 -15.00
CA PRO A 102 -2.32 -26.54 -14.04
C PRO A 102 -1.93 -26.79 -12.57
N VAL A 103 -0.65 -26.65 -12.20
CA VAL A 103 -0.22 -26.76 -10.80
C VAL A 103 0.14 -25.37 -10.30
N GLU A 104 -0.89 -24.60 -9.91
CA GLU A 104 -0.71 -23.41 -9.08
C GLU A 104 -0.14 -23.86 -7.73
N VAL A 105 1.19 -23.78 -7.54
CA VAL A 105 1.75 -23.90 -6.18
C VAL A 105 1.32 -22.65 -5.43
N LYS A 106 0.29 -22.82 -4.60
CA LYS A 106 -0.28 -21.76 -3.78
C LYS A 106 0.75 -21.31 -2.75
N VAL A 107 0.83 -20.00 -2.55
CA VAL A 107 1.69 -19.40 -1.54
C VAL A 107 1.28 -19.93 -0.16
N PRO A 108 2.18 -20.58 0.60
CA PRO A 108 1.85 -21.23 1.87
C PRO A 108 1.75 -20.25 3.04
N TYR A 109 1.71 -18.95 2.75
CA TYR A 109 1.66 -17.88 3.73
C TYR A 109 0.52 -16.91 3.40
N LYS A 110 -0.17 -16.45 4.45
CA LYS A 110 -0.93 -15.19 4.40
C LYS A 110 0.03 -14.05 4.74
N LEU A 111 0.04 -13.02 3.90
CA LEU A 111 0.96 -11.88 4.03
C LEU A 111 0.20 -10.69 4.64
N PHE A 112 0.79 -10.08 5.66
CA PHE A 112 0.24 -8.91 6.34
C PHE A 112 1.21 -7.75 6.19
N LEU A 113 0.75 -6.63 5.64
CA LEU A 113 1.47 -5.36 5.69
C LEU A 113 1.01 -4.62 6.94
N VAL A 114 1.91 -4.50 7.91
CA VAL A 114 1.57 -3.98 9.23
C VAL A 114 1.85 -2.48 9.33
N THR A 115 3.00 -2.03 8.82
CA THR A 115 3.36 -0.61 8.72
C THR A 115 4.17 -0.37 7.44
N ILE A 116 4.18 0.88 6.96
CA ILE A 116 4.96 1.37 5.80
C ILE A 116 6.12 2.29 6.21
N SER A 117 6.28 2.57 7.50
CA SER A 117 7.35 3.41 8.02
C SER A 117 7.88 2.86 9.34
N PRO A 118 8.97 2.07 9.33
CA PRO A 118 9.50 1.37 8.16
C PRO A 118 8.50 0.30 7.68
N ILE A 119 8.72 -0.24 6.49
CA ILE A 119 7.92 -1.38 6.01
C ILE A 119 8.14 -2.58 6.94
N ILE A 120 7.06 -3.17 7.45
CA ILE A 120 7.08 -4.45 8.16
C ILE A 120 6.01 -5.36 7.55
N ILE A 121 6.47 -6.49 7.03
CA ILE A 121 5.62 -7.57 6.53
C ILE A 121 5.69 -8.72 7.52
N ILE A 122 4.55 -9.31 7.84
CA ILE A 122 4.47 -10.58 8.56
C ILE A 122 3.88 -11.64 7.63
N ALA A 123 4.60 -12.75 7.47
CA ALA A 123 4.14 -13.91 6.74
C ALA A 123 3.74 -14.99 7.75
N VAL A 124 2.45 -15.33 7.76
CA VAL A 124 1.86 -16.32 8.65
C VAL A 124 1.55 -17.58 7.86
N PRO A 125 2.05 -18.76 8.25
CA PRO A 125 1.69 -20.02 7.60
C PRO A 125 0.17 -20.18 7.52
N ALA A 126 -0.33 -20.48 6.33
CA ALA A 126 -1.77 -20.64 6.10
C ALA A 126 -2.05 -21.93 5.32
N PRO A 127 -3.09 -22.71 5.69
CA PRO A 127 -3.52 -23.84 4.89
C PRO A 127 -3.92 -23.38 3.49
N GLN A 128 -3.58 -24.16 2.46
CA GLN A 128 -3.63 -23.83 1.03
C GLN A 128 -5.03 -23.49 0.44
N LEU A 129 -6.06 -23.26 1.26
CA LEU A 129 -7.46 -23.26 0.84
C LEU A 129 -8.14 -21.89 0.78
N LYS A 130 -7.52 -20.80 1.25
CA LYS A 130 -8.14 -19.46 1.20
C LYS A 130 -7.18 -18.37 0.74
N THR A 131 -7.10 -18.19 -0.57
CA THR A 131 -6.62 -16.94 -1.16
C THR A 131 -7.69 -15.87 -0.94
N GLU A 132 -7.42 -14.88 -0.09
CA GLU A 132 -8.24 -13.67 -0.07
C GLU A 132 -8.06 -12.95 -1.40
N ALA A 133 -9.12 -12.83 -2.19
CA ALA A 133 -9.08 -12.10 -3.45
C ALA A 133 -8.88 -10.62 -3.14
N CYS A 134 -7.63 -10.17 -3.16
CA CYS A 134 -7.28 -8.76 -3.03
C CYS A 134 -7.60 -8.07 -4.35
N TRP A 135 -8.66 -7.26 -4.33
CA TRP A 135 -9.13 -6.53 -5.51
C TRP A 135 -8.07 -5.54 -5.99
N SER A 136 -8.04 -5.29 -7.30
CA SER A 136 -7.06 -4.43 -7.97
C SER A 136 -7.15 -2.94 -7.57
N ASP A 137 -8.19 -2.54 -6.86
CA ASP A 137 -8.59 -1.12 -6.75
C ASP A 137 -8.50 -0.57 -5.30
N ALA A 138 -7.59 -1.09 -4.47
CA ALA A 138 -7.36 -0.56 -3.12
C ALA A 138 -7.11 0.96 -3.17
N PRO A 139 -7.86 1.76 -2.38
CA PRO A 139 -8.18 1.48 -0.98
C PRO A 139 -9.64 1.08 -0.70
N ARG A 140 -10.42 0.64 -1.70
CA ARG A 140 -11.70 -0.05 -1.43
C ARG A 140 -11.44 -1.50 -1.01
N GLY A 141 -10.90 -1.69 0.19
CA GLY A 141 -10.61 -3.00 0.77
C GLY A 141 -9.36 -3.00 1.64
N GLN A 142 -9.30 -3.93 2.59
CA GLN A 142 -8.19 -4.08 3.54
C GLN A 142 -7.05 -4.95 2.96
N CYS A 143 -6.77 -4.86 1.65
CA CYS A 143 -5.70 -5.66 1.03
C CYS A 143 -5.07 -5.02 -0.21
N LEU A 144 -3.77 -5.25 -0.43
CA LEU A 144 -3.03 -4.89 -1.64
C LEU A 144 -2.69 -6.16 -2.44
N ARG A 145 -2.96 -6.17 -3.74
CA ARG A 145 -2.60 -7.30 -4.61
C ARG A 145 -1.09 -7.38 -4.84
N SER A 146 -0.49 -8.58 -4.72
CA SER A 146 0.90 -8.85 -5.10
C SER A 146 1.02 -9.18 -6.60
N TYR A 147 2.11 -8.80 -7.25
CA TYR A 147 2.44 -9.26 -8.62
C TYR A 147 3.17 -10.60 -8.63
N THR A 148 3.86 -10.90 -7.53
CA THR A 148 4.70 -12.09 -7.37
C THR A 148 3.96 -13.25 -6.74
N ALA A 149 3.23 -13.01 -5.66
CA ALA A 149 2.41 -13.99 -4.97
C ALA A 149 1.06 -14.10 -5.68
N TYR A 150 1.00 -14.81 -6.81
CA TYR A 150 -0.20 -14.91 -7.65
C TYR A 150 -1.42 -15.41 -6.84
N ASN A 151 -2.58 -14.79 -7.07
CA ASN A 151 -3.80 -14.98 -6.28
C ASN A 151 -3.66 -14.71 -4.76
N ASN A 152 -2.59 -14.05 -4.33
CA ASN A 152 -2.38 -13.64 -2.94
C ASN A 152 -2.20 -12.11 -2.87
N GLY A 153 -2.14 -11.59 -1.65
CA GLY A 153 -1.91 -10.17 -1.42
C GLY A 153 -1.51 -9.87 0.01
N TYR A 154 -1.32 -8.59 0.27
CA TYR A 154 -0.93 -8.04 1.56
C TYR A 154 -2.17 -7.53 2.28
N SER A 155 -2.64 -8.28 3.27
CA SER A 155 -3.71 -7.82 4.15
C SER A 155 -3.22 -6.63 4.98
N LEU A 156 -4.02 -5.57 5.02
CA LEU A 156 -3.78 -4.38 5.83
C LEU A 156 -4.45 -4.59 7.20
N SER A 157 -3.69 -5.14 8.15
CA SER A 157 -4.20 -5.41 9.49
C SER A 157 -3.08 -5.30 10.52
N ASN A 158 -3.39 -4.68 11.66
CA ASN A 158 -2.55 -4.73 12.84
C ASN A 158 -2.93 -5.90 13.77
N SER A 159 -4.00 -6.64 13.48
CA SER A 159 -4.41 -7.87 14.18
C SER A 159 -4.04 -9.08 13.34
N ILE A 160 -3.17 -9.94 13.88
CA ILE A 160 -2.40 -10.91 13.11
C ILE A 160 -2.51 -12.28 13.80
N PRO A 161 -2.92 -13.35 13.11
CA PRO A 161 -3.04 -14.68 13.70
C PRO A 161 -1.68 -15.39 13.69
N ILE A 162 -0.70 -14.89 14.44
CA ILE A 162 0.64 -15.50 14.50
C ILE A 162 0.53 -16.95 14.98
N VAL A 163 1.21 -17.84 14.27
CA VAL A 163 1.37 -19.26 14.59
C VAL A 163 2.82 -19.69 14.42
N ASP A 164 3.17 -20.88 14.91
CA ASP A 164 4.49 -21.48 14.73
C ASP A 164 4.91 -21.48 13.24
N GLY A 165 6.13 -21.03 12.98
CA GLY A 165 6.64 -20.83 11.62
C GLY A 165 6.32 -19.46 11.00
N SER A 166 5.65 -18.56 11.73
CA SER A 166 5.50 -17.18 11.30
C SER A 166 6.85 -16.46 11.27
N VAL A 167 7.02 -15.64 10.23
CA VAL A 167 8.24 -14.84 10.04
C VAL A 167 7.87 -13.40 9.73
N TRP A 168 8.79 -12.49 9.97
CA TRP A 168 8.66 -11.10 9.55
C TRP A 168 9.84 -10.63 8.72
N LEU A 169 9.59 -9.60 7.92
CA LEU A 169 10.53 -9.02 6.97
C LEU A 169 10.45 -7.49 7.05
N SER A 170 11.61 -6.85 6.94
CA SER A 170 11.71 -5.39 6.84
C SER A 170 12.96 -5.00 6.05
N PRO A 171 12.94 -3.92 5.24
CA PRO A 171 14.15 -3.39 4.65
C PRO A 171 15.04 -2.69 5.69
N ALA A 172 14.50 -2.38 6.88
CA ALA A 172 15.23 -1.72 7.96
C ALA A 172 16.15 -2.67 8.76
N THR A 173 16.24 -3.95 8.39
CA THR A 173 17.16 -4.91 9.01
C THR A 173 18.18 -5.48 8.04
N THR A 174 19.34 -5.86 8.56
CA THR A 174 20.41 -6.52 7.78
C THR A 174 20.06 -7.97 7.40
N LYS A 175 19.31 -8.67 8.24
CA LYS A 175 18.77 -10.00 7.91
C LYS A 175 17.51 -9.87 7.07
N SER A 176 17.36 -10.81 6.15
CA SER A 176 16.27 -10.82 5.18
C SER A 176 14.94 -11.33 5.73
N VAL A 177 14.98 -12.29 6.67
CA VAL A 177 13.82 -12.96 7.26
C VAL A 177 14.13 -13.24 8.72
N HIS A 178 13.16 -12.99 9.59
CA HIS A 178 13.30 -13.21 11.03
C HIS A 178 12.14 -14.06 11.55
N PRO A 179 12.40 -15.14 12.31
CA PRO A 179 11.35 -15.92 12.92
C PRO A 179 10.68 -15.13 14.05
N ILE A 180 9.36 -15.33 14.20
CA ILE A 180 8.63 -14.91 15.38
C ILE A 180 8.57 -16.12 16.33
N PRO A 181 9.14 -16.02 17.55
CA PRO A 181 9.17 -17.14 18.49
C PRO A 181 7.76 -17.52 18.93
N SER A 182 7.53 -18.81 19.15
CA SER A 182 6.31 -19.32 19.74
C SER A 182 6.39 -19.33 21.27
N GLY A 183 5.23 -19.30 21.93
CA GLY A 183 5.13 -19.40 23.39
C GLY A 183 5.55 -18.17 24.18
N VAL A 184 5.63 -17.00 23.54
CA VAL A 184 5.82 -15.71 24.20
C VAL A 184 4.55 -14.87 24.06
N ASP A 185 4.28 -13.96 25.00
CA ASP A 185 3.11 -13.06 24.95
C ASP A 185 3.44 -11.69 24.33
N GLU A 186 4.72 -11.38 24.17
CA GLU A 186 5.22 -10.15 23.55
C GLU A 186 6.46 -10.45 22.69
N TYR A 187 6.57 -9.77 21.54
CA TYR A 187 7.74 -9.81 20.68
C TYR A 187 8.10 -8.40 20.20
N ALA A 188 9.26 -7.89 20.64
CA ALA A 188 9.79 -6.62 20.15
C ALA A 188 10.56 -6.81 18.84
N PHE A 189 10.32 -5.93 17.87
CA PHE A 189 11.07 -5.92 16.62
C PHE A 189 12.43 -5.25 16.86
N PRO A 190 13.56 -5.91 16.56
CA PRO A 190 14.90 -5.35 16.69
C PRO A 190 15.20 -4.34 15.57
N LEU A 191 14.50 -3.20 15.60
CA LEU A 191 14.63 -2.09 14.65
C LEU A 191 15.29 -0.91 15.35
N ASP A 192 16.34 -0.36 14.74
CA ASP A 192 17.08 0.75 15.35
C ASP A 192 16.21 2.02 15.43
N GLY A 193 16.20 2.64 16.61
CA GLY A 193 15.40 3.86 16.88
C GLY A 193 13.88 3.68 16.81
N ILE A 194 13.36 2.47 16.68
CA ILE A 194 11.92 2.21 16.50
C ILE A 194 11.41 1.26 17.58
N ASP A 195 10.54 1.78 18.44
CA ASP A 195 9.81 0.98 19.43
C ASP A 195 8.55 0.39 18.78
N ALA A 196 8.71 -0.80 18.22
CA ALA A 196 7.64 -1.59 17.63
C ALA A 196 7.61 -3.00 18.22
N LYS A 197 6.42 -3.51 18.47
CA LYS A 197 6.21 -4.84 19.06
C LYS A 197 4.89 -5.47 18.66
N LEU A 198 4.84 -6.79 18.78
CA LEU A 198 3.61 -7.57 18.81
C LEU A 198 3.29 -7.90 20.26
N ILE A 199 2.03 -7.76 20.64
CA ILE A 199 1.52 -8.16 21.97
C ILE A 199 0.33 -9.09 21.75
N GLN A 200 0.30 -10.20 22.48
CA GLN A 200 -0.80 -11.14 22.46
C GLN A 200 -1.92 -10.66 23.38
N GLU A 201 -3.09 -10.38 22.81
CA GLU A 201 -4.29 -9.95 23.52
C GLU A 201 -5.46 -10.83 23.10
N ASP A 202 -6.10 -11.52 24.06
CA ASP A 202 -7.26 -12.39 23.82
C ASP A 202 -7.06 -13.44 22.71
N GLY A 203 -5.84 -13.98 22.61
CA GLY A 203 -5.48 -14.98 21.59
C GLY A 203 -5.23 -14.42 20.18
N ILE A 204 -5.20 -13.09 20.02
CA ILE A 204 -4.85 -12.41 18.78
C ILE A 204 -3.60 -11.56 19.01
N TRP A 205 -2.64 -11.63 18.09
CA TRP A 205 -1.49 -10.74 18.17
C TRP A 205 -1.82 -9.38 17.57
N LYS A 206 -1.53 -8.32 18.32
CA LYS A 206 -1.70 -6.96 17.87
C LYS A 206 -0.36 -6.28 17.73
N PHE A 207 -0.18 -5.58 16.62
CA PHE A 207 0.98 -4.73 16.40
C PHE A 207 0.80 -3.37 17.08
N PHE A 208 1.82 -2.99 17.84
CA PHE A 208 1.93 -1.71 18.51
C PHE A 208 3.24 -1.06 18.10
N ARG A 209 3.16 0.25 17.87
CA ARG A 209 4.34 1.09 17.64
C ARG A 209 4.13 2.42 18.34
N LYS A 210 5.12 2.82 19.13
CA LYS A 210 5.14 4.13 19.77
C LYS A 210 5.28 5.21 18.71
N ARG A 211 4.55 6.30 18.85
CA ARG A 211 4.68 7.43 17.93
C ARG A 211 6.06 8.06 18.09
N HIS A 212 6.75 8.32 16.97
CA HIS A 212 7.97 9.13 17.00
C HIS A 212 7.58 10.60 17.22
N GLU A 213 7.90 11.15 18.39
CA GLU A 213 7.74 12.58 18.64
C GLU A 213 8.80 13.32 17.83
N ARG A 214 8.38 14.24 16.95
CA ARG A 214 9.33 15.14 16.28
C ARG A 214 9.75 16.18 17.32
N HIS A 215 11.02 16.17 17.71
CA HIS A 215 11.66 17.27 18.43
C HIS A 215 12.02 18.39 17.45
#